data_AF-A0A7S0AIF9-F1
#
_entry.id   AF-A0A7S0AIF9-F1
#
_cell.length_a   1.000
_cell.length_b   1.000
_cell.length_c   1.000
_cell.angle_alpha   90.00
_cell.angle_beta   90.00
_cell.angle_gamma   90.00
#
_symmetry.space_group_name_H-M   'P 1'
#
loop_
_entity.id
_entity.type
_entity.pdbx_description
1 polymer ?
#
loop_
_entity_poly.entity_id
_entity_poly.type
_entity_poly.pdbx_seq_one_letter_code
_entity_poly.pdbx_strand_id
1 'polypeptide(L)'
;LKSFAAEHGTSARAVDHMDDGTPIKLTIDIDEETGDATFDFTGTGPQVLGNHNAPPAVTYSAVIYSLRSLVGLDIPLNQGCLAPVKFVIPPNSLLNPSDDAGVVGGNVLTSQRVVDVVLRAFKACAASQGCMNNLTFGDDRFGYYETIAGGAGAGPTWEGRSGVHTHCTNTRITDPEILERRYPVVLRQFALRKGSGGLGKHTGGDGVIREIEPLRPLVMSILSERRTLHPYGMAGGQEAECGRNLLIRKDGVIVNIGGRCSTSIDVGERLRLETPGGGGYGKKD
;
A
#
# COMPACT_ATOMS: atom_id res chain seq x y z
N LEU A 1 17.02 -1.43 17.07
CA LEU A 1 17.54 -2.76 16.67
C LEU A 1 17.97 -3.57 17.88
N LYS A 2 18.94 -3.11 18.70
CA LYS A 2 19.30 -3.79 19.96
C LYS A 2 18.11 -4.09 20.89
N SER A 3 17.23 -3.11 21.11
CA SER A 3 16.03 -3.31 21.94
C SER A 3 15.11 -4.40 21.39
N PHE A 4 14.96 -4.47 20.06
CA PHE A 4 14.19 -5.53 19.41
C PHE A 4 14.87 -6.89 19.58
N ALA A 5 16.19 -6.95 19.37
CA ALA A 5 16.96 -8.19 19.53
C ALA A 5 16.86 -8.76 20.96
N ALA A 6 16.93 -7.89 21.97
CA ALA A 6 16.79 -8.28 23.37
C ALA A 6 15.40 -8.85 23.71
N GLU A 7 14.34 -8.36 23.05
CA GLU A 7 12.96 -8.78 23.34
C GLU A 7 12.49 -9.96 22.48
N HIS A 8 12.96 -10.04 21.23
CA HIS A 8 12.39 -10.93 20.21
C HIS A 8 13.42 -11.85 19.54
N GLY A 9 14.69 -11.75 19.94
CA GLY A 9 15.81 -12.48 19.36
C GLY A 9 16.47 -11.74 18.20
N THR A 10 17.66 -12.21 17.83
CA THR A 10 18.56 -11.58 16.84
C THR A 10 18.12 -11.71 15.39
N SER A 11 17.09 -12.51 15.10
CA SER A 11 16.64 -12.75 13.74
C SER A 11 15.13 -12.59 13.61
N ALA A 12 14.71 -11.93 12.54
CA ALA A 12 13.30 -11.74 12.19
C ALA A 12 13.07 -12.06 10.72
N ARG A 13 11.88 -12.55 10.39
CA ARG A 13 11.52 -12.89 9.01
C ARG A 13 10.07 -12.54 8.72
N ALA A 14 9.83 -12.06 7.51
CA ALA A 14 8.49 -11.84 7.00
C ALA A 14 8.44 -12.06 5.49
N VAL A 15 7.27 -12.49 5.02
CA VAL A 15 6.95 -12.60 3.60
C VAL A 15 5.57 -11.99 3.38
N ASP A 16 5.43 -11.26 2.30
CA ASP A 16 4.14 -10.87 1.75
C ASP A 16 4.20 -10.93 0.22
N HIS A 17 3.06 -10.85 -0.46
CA HIS A 17 2.97 -11.06 -1.90
C HIS A 17 2.26 -9.89 -2.57
N MET A 18 2.67 -9.55 -3.79
CA MET A 18 1.91 -8.68 -4.69
C MET A 18 0.65 -9.43 -5.18
N ASP A 19 -0.35 -8.72 -5.68
CA ASP A 19 -1.60 -9.32 -6.19
C ASP A 19 -1.39 -10.30 -7.37
N ASP A 20 -0.24 -10.26 -8.04
CA ASP A 20 0.13 -11.23 -9.09
C ASP A 20 0.83 -12.49 -8.53
N GLY A 21 0.96 -12.60 -7.21
CA GLY A 21 1.62 -13.72 -6.52
C GLY A 21 3.13 -13.56 -6.37
N THR A 22 3.74 -12.47 -6.84
CA THR A 22 5.19 -12.24 -6.67
C THR A 22 5.54 -12.03 -5.19
N PRO A 23 6.42 -12.85 -4.59
CA PRO A 23 6.78 -12.70 -3.18
C PRO A 23 7.77 -11.56 -2.96
N ILE A 24 7.61 -10.87 -1.83
CA ILE A 24 8.64 -10.03 -1.21
C ILE A 24 9.00 -10.67 0.12
N LYS A 25 10.23 -11.14 0.23
CA LYS A 25 10.74 -11.84 1.40
C LYS A 25 11.81 -10.99 2.06
N LEU A 26 11.75 -10.89 3.38
CA LEU A 26 12.77 -10.21 4.19
C LEU A 26 13.20 -11.12 5.33
N THR A 27 14.51 -11.26 5.48
CA THR A 27 15.17 -11.78 6.68
C THR A 27 16.03 -10.66 7.26
N ILE A 28 15.92 -10.43 8.56
CA ILE A 28 16.68 -9.42 9.28
C ILE A 28 17.53 -10.15 10.30
N ASP A 29 18.85 -10.01 10.20
CA ASP A 29 19.78 -10.52 11.20
C ASP A 29 20.47 -9.34 11.89
N ILE A 30 20.39 -9.29 13.21
CA ILE A 30 20.83 -8.19 14.06
C ILE A 30 22.01 -8.66 14.91
N ASP A 31 23.11 -7.91 14.85
CA ASP A 31 24.25 -8.08 15.74
C ASP A 31 23.94 -7.42 17.10
N GLU A 32 23.94 -8.20 18.18
CA GLU A 32 23.57 -7.70 19.51
C GLU A 32 24.59 -6.72 20.09
N GLU A 33 25.87 -6.92 19.77
CA GLU A 33 26.96 -6.14 20.35
C GLU A 33 27.02 -4.74 19.73
N THR A 34 26.99 -4.67 18.39
CA THR A 34 27.12 -3.43 17.62
C THR A 34 25.76 -2.77 17.39
N GLY A 35 24.71 -3.57 17.19
CA GLY A 35 23.38 -3.12 16.77
C GLY A 35 23.22 -2.98 15.26
N ASP A 36 24.26 -3.35 14.51
CA ASP A 36 24.21 -3.42 13.05
C ASP A 36 23.25 -4.54 12.61
N ALA A 37 22.63 -4.37 11.45
CA ALA A 37 21.70 -5.37 10.94
C ALA A 37 21.83 -5.57 9.43
N THR A 38 21.67 -6.83 9.01
CA THR A 38 21.54 -7.20 7.60
C THR A 38 20.08 -7.39 7.25
N PHE A 39 19.59 -6.64 6.27
CA PHE A 39 18.27 -6.76 5.67
C PHE A 39 18.43 -7.53 4.36
N ASP A 40 18.14 -8.82 4.40
CA ASP A 40 18.27 -9.75 3.28
C ASP A 40 16.93 -10.01 2.60
N PHE A 41 16.83 -9.56 1.35
CA PHE A 41 15.68 -9.73 0.49
C PHE A 41 15.78 -10.97 -0.42
N THR A 42 16.74 -11.87 -0.17
CA THR A 42 16.91 -13.14 -0.89
C THR A 42 15.63 -13.99 -0.84
N GLY A 43 15.19 -14.42 -2.03
CA GLY A 43 13.92 -15.13 -2.22
C GLY A 43 12.74 -14.23 -2.58
N THR A 44 12.94 -12.90 -2.68
CA THR A 44 12.04 -12.02 -3.42
C THR A 44 11.94 -12.47 -4.88
N GLY A 45 10.74 -12.42 -5.44
CA GLY A 45 10.45 -12.92 -6.79
C GLY A 45 11.18 -12.18 -7.90
N PRO A 46 11.21 -12.74 -9.11
CA PRO A 46 11.84 -12.11 -10.27
C PRO A 46 11.15 -10.78 -10.59
N GLN A 47 11.83 -9.92 -11.37
CA GLN A 47 11.17 -8.78 -11.99
C GLN A 47 9.99 -9.24 -12.84
N VAL A 48 8.99 -8.38 -12.98
CA VAL A 48 7.71 -8.70 -13.62
C VAL A 48 7.55 -7.93 -14.93
N LEU A 49 6.81 -8.54 -15.87
CA LEU A 49 6.34 -7.89 -17.09
C LEU A 49 5.16 -6.95 -16.77
N GLY A 50 5.48 -5.89 -16.02
CA GLY A 50 4.57 -4.89 -15.51
C GLY A 50 5.35 -3.66 -15.09
N ASN A 51 4.67 -2.69 -14.48
CA ASN A 51 5.30 -1.45 -14.04
C ASN A 51 5.54 -1.36 -12.54
N HIS A 52 5.18 -2.39 -11.77
CA HIS A 52 5.35 -2.44 -10.32
C HIS A 52 6.70 -3.02 -9.86
N ASN A 53 7.70 -3.06 -10.74
CA ASN A 53 9.07 -3.25 -10.30
C ASN A 53 9.56 -2.03 -9.52
N ALA A 54 10.42 -2.23 -8.54
CA ALA A 54 10.93 -1.18 -7.68
C ALA A 54 12.47 -1.14 -7.74
N PRO A 55 13.09 -0.02 -8.16
CA PRO A 55 14.52 0.15 -8.05
C PRO A 55 14.99 0.02 -6.58
N PRO A 56 16.24 -0.37 -6.32
CA PRO A 56 16.75 -0.56 -4.96
C PRO A 56 16.56 0.65 -4.03
N ALA A 57 16.62 1.87 -4.59
CA ALA A 57 16.37 3.11 -3.85
C ALA A 57 14.99 3.18 -3.18
N VAL A 58 13.97 2.56 -3.79
CA VAL A 58 12.62 2.47 -3.24
C VAL A 58 12.62 1.57 -2.01
N THR A 59 13.29 0.41 -2.08
CA THR A 59 13.47 -0.52 -0.96
C THR A 59 14.19 0.16 0.20
N TYR A 60 15.29 0.87 -0.08
CA TYR A 60 16.02 1.63 0.93
C TYR A 60 15.11 2.65 1.61
N SER A 61 14.37 3.44 0.84
CA SER A 61 13.47 4.47 1.37
C SER A 61 12.36 3.88 2.25
N ALA A 62 11.78 2.75 1.84
CA ALA A 62 10.77 2.03 2.62
C ALA A 62 11.34 1.51 3.94
N VAL A 63 12.56 0.94 3.94
CA VAL A 63 13.23 0.49 5.18
C VAL A 63 13.57 1.67 6.10
N ILE A 64 14.08 2.78 5.56
CA ILE A 64 14.34 4.00 6.35
C ILE A 64 13.06 4.48 7.02
N TYR A 65 11.98 4.61 6.25
CA TYR A 65 10.69 5.04 6.77
C TYR A 65 10.24 4.14 7.93
N SER A 66 10.24 2.83 7.73
CA SER A 66 9.83 1.87 8.76
C SER A 66 10.70 1.94 10.01
N LEU A 67 12.03 1.97 9.86
CA LEU A 67 12.93 2.11 11.00
C LEU A 67 12.70 3.43 11.74
N ARG A 68 12.51 4.53 11.03
CA ARG A 68 12.24 5.85 11.64
C ARG A 68 10.93 5.85 12.44
N SER A 69 9.89 5.18 11.92
CA SER A 69 8.61 5.01 12.61
C SER A 69 8.72 4.14 13.87
N LEU A 70 9.64 3.18 13.89
CA LEU A 70 9.84 2.26 15.04
C LEU A 70 10.75 2.83 16.13
N VAL A 71 11.74 3.66 15.76
CA VAL A 71 12.76 4.14 16.71
C VAL A 71 12.16 5.03 17.81
N GLY A 72 11.06 5.74 17.55
CA GLY A 72 10.36 6.53 18.57
C GLY A 72 11.15 7.71 19.16
N LEU A 73 12.35 7.99 18.63
CA LEU A 73 13.20 9.13 19.02
C LEU A 73 13.04 10.28 18.02
N ASP A 74 13.26 11.51 18.47
CA ASP A 74 13.30 12.67 17.58
C ASP A 74 14.66 12.79 16.88
N ILE A 75 14.90 11.86 15.95
CA ILE A 75 16.08 11.87 15.08
C ILE A 75 15.73 12.45 13.70
N PRO A 76 16.60 13.27 13.09
CA PRO A 76 16.38 13.77 11.74
C PRO A 76 16.39 12.63 10.72
N LEU A 77 15.50 12.69 9.74
CA LEU A 77 15.44 11.72 8.65
C LEU A 77 16.61 11.97 7.67
N ASN A 78 17.66 11.17 7.76
CA ASN A 78 18.82 11.24 6.87
C ASN A 78 19.50 9.88 6.69
N GLN A 79 20.49 9.81 5.79
CA GLN A 79 21.22 8.59 5.47
C GLN A 79 21.97 7.96 6.67
N GLY A 80 22.25 8.73 7.72
CA GLY A 80 22.82 8.21 8.97
C GLY A 80 21.95 7.14 9.63
N CYS A 81 20.64 7.14 9.38
CA CYS A 81 19.73 6.07 9.84
C CYS A 81 20.03 4.70 9.18
N LEU A 82 20.70 4.70 8.03
CA LEU A 82 21.12 3.49 7.31
C LEU A 82 22.58 3.09 7.54
N ALA A 83 23.39 3.93 8.21
CA ALA A 83 24.77 3.58 8.48
C ALA A 83 24.95 2.19 9.13
N PRO A 84 24.09 1.74 10.06
CA PRO A 84 24.18 0.40 10.65
C PRO A 84 23.40 -0.69 9.87
N VAL A 85 22.90 -0.40 8.66
CA VAL A 85 22.04 -1.31 7.90
C VAL A 85 22.72 -1.75 6.61
N LYS A 86 23.02 -3.04 6.52
CA LYS A 86 23.49 -3.69 5.29
C LYS A 86 22.29 -4.26 4.52
N PHE A 87 22.25 -4.05 3.20
CA PHE A 87 21.20 -4.59 2.34
C PHE A 87 21.73 -5.69 1.44
N VAL A 88 20.95 -6.76 1.30
CA VAL A 88 21.13 -7.79 0.27
C VAL A 88 19.86 -7.81 -0.58
N ILE A 89 19.95 -7.35 -1.83
CA ILE A 89 18.82 -7.32 -2.76
C ILE A 89 19.24 -8.05 -4.05
N PRO A 90 18.67 -9.23 -4.35
CA PRO A 90 19.08 -10.03 -5.50
C PRO A 90 18.88 -9.26 -6.83
N PRO A 91 19.85 -9.27 -7.76
CA PRO A 91 19.67 -8.67 -9.08
C PRO A 91 18.57 -9.37 -9.90
N ASN A 92 17.96 -8.64 -10.83
CA ASN A 92 16.84 -9.11 -11.68
C ASN A 92 15.61 -9.57 -10.87
N SER A 93 15.44 -9.03 -9.66
CA SER A 93 14.28 -9.28 -8.81
C SER A 93 13.29 -8.10 -8.87
N LEU A 94 12.10 -8.27 -8.30
CA LEU A 94 11.10 -7.21 -8.19
C LEU A 94 11.67 -5.94 -7.52
N LEU A 95 12.64 -6.08 -6.60
CA LEU A 95 13.23 -4.99 -5.82
C LEU A 95 14.60 -4.51 -6.33
N ASN A 96 15.11 -5.14 -7.40
CA ASN A 96 16.32 -4.74 -8.11
C ASN A 96 16.21 -5.21 -9.57
N PRO A 97 15.30 -4.62 -10.35
CA PRO A 97 15.02 -5.04 -11.71
C PRO A 97 16.11 -4.56 -12.68
N SER A 98 16.12 -5.11 -13.89
CA SER A 98 16.93 -4.60 -15.00
C SER A 98 16.51 -3.19 -15.42
N ASP A 99 17.40 -2.48 -16.12
CA ASP A 99 17.16 -1.11 -16.62
C ASP A 99 15.98 -1.00 -17.60
N ASP A 100 15.65 -2.08 -18.31
CA ASP A 100 14.52 -2.12 -19.25
C ASP A 100 13.14 -2.31 -18.59
N ALA A 101 13.09 -2.55 -17.26
CA ALA A 101 11.86 -2.85 -16.57
C ALA A 101 11.02 -1.59 -16.29
N GLY A 102 9.69 -1.70 -16.40
CA GLY A 102 8.78 -0.64 -15.97
C GLY A 102 8.76 -0.49 -14.44
N VAL A 103 8.92 0.74 -13.95
CA VAL A 103 9.08 1.03 -12.50
C VAL A 103 8.09 2.04 -11.90
N VAL A 104 7.19 2.60 -12.70
CA VAL A 104 6.23 3.64 -12.23
C VAL A 104 5.41 3.18 -11.02
N GLY A 105 4.99 1.91 -11.01
CA GLY A 105 4.24 1.28 -9.94
C GLY A 105 5.08 0.91 -8.71
N GLY A 106 6.41 0.88 -8.82
CA GLY A 106 7.30 0.53 -7.70
C GLY A 106 7.14 1.47 -6.51
N ASN A 107 7.10 2.78 -6.78
CA ASN A 107 6.95 3.81 -5.75
C ASN A 107 5.59 3.81 -5.06
N VAL A 108 4.56 3.29 -5.73
CA VAL A 108 3.17 3.49 -5.29
C VAL A 108 2.48 2.21 -4.81
N LEU A 109 2.99 1.06 -5.22
CA LEU A 109 2.46 -0.25 -4.87
C LEU A 109 3.49 -1.05 -4.08
N THR A 110 4.65 -1.29 -4.68
CA THR A 110 5.68 -2.18 -4.14
C THR A 110 6.33 -1.60 -2.89
N SER A 111 6.53 -0.28 -2.84
CA SER A 111 7.02 0.44 -1.65
C SER A 111 6.14 0.18 -0.40
N GLN A 112 4.82 0.26 -0.57
CA GLN A 112 3.84 -0.03 0.49
C GLN A 112 4.00 -1.47 0.98
N ARG A 113 4.19 -2.42 0.04
CA ARG A 113 4.39 -3.82 0.39
C ARG A 113 5.72 -4.07 1.10
N VAL A 114 6.79 -3.39 0.73
CA VAL A 114 8.07 -3.44 1.44
C VAL A 114 7.91 -2.91 2.88
N VAL A 115 7.19 -1.79 3.06
CA VAL A 115 6.87 -1.27 4.39
C VAL A 115 6.12 -2.31 5.22
N ASP A 116 5.06 -2.91 4.66
CA ASP A 116 4.28 -3.97 5.32
C ASP A 116 5.19 -5.14 5.75
N VAL A 117 6.06 -5.64 4.86
CA VAL A 117 7.00 -6.73 5.17
C VAL A 117 7.95 -6.36 6.31
N VAL A 118 8.50 -5.14 6.31
CA VAL A 118 9.41 -4.67 7.37
C VAL A 118 8.67 -4.58 8.70
N LEU A 119 7.52 -3.90 8.74
CA LEU A 119 6.72 -3.75 9.97
C LEU A 119 6.22 -5.11 10.49
N ARG A 120 5.92 -6.05 9.58
CA ARG A 120 5.57 -7.43 9.92
C ARG A 120 6.73 -8.19 10.55
N ALA A 121 7.95 -8.06 10.00
CA ALA A 121 9.14 -8.70 10.57
C ALA A 121 9.40 -8.21 11.99
N PHE A 122 9.21 -6.90 12.22
CA PHE A 122 9.31 -6.29 13.56
C PHE A 122 8.08 -6.49 14.45
N LYS A 123 7.04 -7.20 14.00
CA LYS A 123 5.79 -7.43 14.74
C LYS A 123 5.16 -6.13 15.28
N ALA A 124 5.29 -5.04 14.52
CA ALA A 124 4.99 -3.70 15.00
C ALA A 124 3.49 -3.36 14.98
N CYS A 125 2.82 -3.68 13.87
CA CYS A 125 1.40 -3.39 13.66
C CYS A 125 0.80 -4.26 12.55
N ALA A 126 -0.53 -4.32 12.51
CA ALA A 126 -1.28 -4.90 11.40
C ALA A 126 -1.07 -4.08 10.10
N ALA A 127 -1.32 -4.70 8.95
CA ALA A 127 -1.15 -4.02 7.66
C ALA A 127 -2.14 -2.86 7.54
N SER A 128 -1.70 -1.75 6.95
CA SER A 128 -2.63 -0.76 6.39
C SER A 128 -3.18 -1.26 5.06
N GLN A 129 -3.93 -0.43 4.34
CA GLN A 129 -4.47 -0.73 3.01
C GLN A 129 -3.45 -1.18 1.95
N GLY A 130 -2.13 -1.10 2.21
CA GLY A 130 -1.06 -1.66 1.38
C GLY A 130 -1.00 -1.09 -0.04
N CYS A 131 -1.60 0.08 -0.29
CA CYS A 131 -1.74 0.67 -1.61
C CYS A 131 -2.02 2.18 -1.52
N MET A 132 -1.60 2.93 -2.55
CA MET A 132 -1.96 4.35 -2.72
C MET A 132 -3.26 4.59 -3.51
N ASN A 133 -3.80 3.54 -4.16
CA ASN A 133 -4.95 3.56 -5.06
C ASN A 133 -4.88 4.70 -6.09
N ASN A 134 -3.94 4.60 -7.03
CA ASN A 134 -3.70 5.65 -8.02
C ASN A 134 -4.75 5.63 -9.12
N LEU A 135 -5.62 6.62 -9.10
CA LEU A 135 -6.58 6.88 -10.15
C LEU A 135 -6.04 7.98 -11.07
N THR A 136 -6.06 7.69 -12.35
CA THR A 136 -5.90 8.70 -13.40
C THR A 136 -7.10 8.70 -14.32
N PHE A 137 -7.44 9.86 -14.85
CA PHE A 137 -8.37 9.95 -15.95
C PHE A 137 -8.09 11.16 -16.82
N GLY A 138 -8.51 11.12 -18.07
CA GLY A 138 -8.24 12.20 -19.00
C GLY A 138 -8.64 11.87 -20.43
N ASP A 139 -8.19 12.74 -21.32
CA ASP A 139 -8.30 12.63 -22.77
C ASP A 139 -7.05 13.23 -23.44
N ASP A 140 -7.14 13.58 -24.72
CA ASP A 140 -6.08 14.24 -25.48
C ASP A 140 -5.74 15.66 -25.00
N ARG A 141 -6.56 16.27 -24.13
CA ARG A 141 -6.44 17.67 -23.70
C ARG A 141 -6.01 17.83 -22.25
N PHE A 142 -6.32 16.86 -21.39
CA PHE A 142 -5.96 16.94 -19.98
C PHE A 142 -5.74 15.56 -19.34
N GLY A 143 -5.00 15.55 -18.23
CA GLY A 143 -4.89 14.42 -17.32
C GLY A 143 -5.11 14.85 -15.88
N TYR A 144 -5.85 14.04 -15.14
CA TYR A 144 -6.00 14.12 -13.70
C TYR A 144 -5.31 12.92 -13.05
N TYR A 145 -4.68 13.15 -11.89
CA TYR A 145 -4.02 12.12 -11.08
C TYR A 145 -4.39 12.33 -9.62
N GLU A 146 -4.81 11.26 -8.95
CA GLU A 146 -5.13 11.25 -7.53
C GLU A 146 -4.73 9.91 -6.90
N THR A 147 -4.16 10.00 -5.70
CA THR A 147 -4.05 8.88 -4.76
C THR A 147 -5.29 8.85 -3.88
N ILE A 148 -5.91 7.70 -3.67
CA ILE A 148 -7.12 7.58 -2.85
C ILE A 148 -6.80 6.88 -1.52
N ALA A 149 -7.22 7.50 -0.43
CA ALA A 149 -7.03 7.03 0.94
C ALA A 149 -7.73 5.69 1.24
N GLY A 150 -7.40 5.07 2.38
CA GLY A 150 -8.02 3.82 2.82
C GLY A 150 -7.82 3.58 4.32
N GLY A 151 -7.88 2.32 4.73
CA GLY A 151 -7.77 1.96 6.14
C GLY A 151 -6.32 1.89 6.63
N ALA A 152 -6.02 2.49 7.79
CA ALA A 152 -4.77 2.27 8.49
C ALA A 152 -4.83 1.02 9.38
N GLY A 153 -3.71 0.31 9.50
CA GLY A 153 -3.61 -0.87 10.37
C GLY A 153 -3.64 -0.51 11.85
N ALA A 154 -4.27 -1.37 12.66
CA ALA A 154 -4.25 -1.26 14.12
C ALA A 154 -2.90 -1.71 14.70
N GLY A 155 -2.60 -1.26 15.91
CA GLY A 155 -1.39 -1.64 16.63
C GLY A 155 -1.64 -2.06 18.08
N PRO A 156 -0.58 -2.30 18.85
CA PRO A 156 -0.68 -2.80 20.24
C PRO A 156 -1.45 -1.88 21.18
N THR A 157 -1.55 -0.59 20.87
CA THR A 157 -2.19 0.40 21.74
C THR A 157 -3.13 1.36 21.00
N TRP A 158 -3.40 1.14 19.71
CA TRP A 158 -4.20 2.05 18.91
C TRP A 158 -5.12 1.36 17.90
N GLU A 159 -6.27 1.98 17.68
CA GLU A 159 -7.19 1.68 16.58
C GLU A 159 -6.62 2.21 15.25
N GLY A 160 -6.86 1.48 14.17
CA GLY A 160 -6.60 1.94 12.83
C GLY A 160 -7.52 3.10 12.43
N ARG A 161 -6.95 4.15 11.84
CA ARG A 161 -7.73 5.29 11.34
C ARG A 161 -8.36 4.98 9.98
N SER A 162 -9.65 5.26 9.84
CA SER A 162 -10.39 5.10 8.57
C SER A 162 -10.13 6.25 7.59
N GLY A 163 -10.07 5.93 6.29
CA GLY A 163 -10.04 6.90 5.20
C GLY A 163 -8.86 7.86 5.21
N VAL A 164 -7.66 7.38 5.55
CA VAL A 164 -6.43 8.17 5.56
C VAL A 164 -5.37 7.64 4.59
N HIS A 165 -4.46 8.51 4.19
CA HIS A 165 -3.22 8.10 3.54
C HIS A 165 -2.28 7.48 4.56
N THR A 166 -1.59 6.43 4.16
CA THR A 166 -0.70 5.65 5.04
C THR A 166 0.66 5.48 4.40
N HIS A 167 1.66 5.36 5.26
CA HIS A 167 3.06 5.08 4.91
C HIS A 167 3.62 6.00 3.82
N CYS A 168 3.85 5.47 2.63
CA CYS A 168 4.47 6.17 1.51
C CYS A 168 3.57 7.23 0.85
N THR A 169 2.42 7.57 1.46
CA THR A 169 1.54 8.67 1.03
C THR A 169 1.20 9.63 2.18
N ASN A 170 1.21 10.93 1.88
CA ASN A 170 0.78 11.98 2.80
C ASN A 170 0.19 13.19 2.05
N THR A 171 -0.70 12.91 1.11
CA THR A 171 -1.39 13.92 0.31
C THR A 171 -2.71 14.32 0.97
N ARG A 172 -3.13 15.57 0.78
CA ARG A 172 -4.52 15.96 1.07
C ARG A 172 -5.42 15.49 -0.07
N ILE A 173 -6.66 15.18 0.26
CA ILE A 173 -7.69 14.87 -0.73
C ILE A 173 -7.96 16.10 -1.61
N THR A 174 -8.33 15.88 -2.86
CA THR A 174 -8.89 16.95 -3.72
C THR A 174 -10.32 17.24 -3.27
N ASP A 175 -10.62 18.51 -3.00
CA ASP A 175 -11.98 18.93 -2.66
C ASP A 175 -12.96 18.55 -3.77
N PRO A 176 -14.10 17.89 -3.46
CA PRO A 176 -15.09 17.49 -4.47
C PRO A 176 -15.53 18.63 -5.39
N GLU A 177 -15.78 19.83 -4.84
CA GLU A 177 -16.21 20.99 -5.63
C GLU A 177 -15.12 21.45 -6.61
N ILE A 178 -13.84 21.33 -6.24
CA ILE A 178 -12.72 21.67 -7.12
C ILE A 178 -12.56 20.62 -8.22
N LEU A 179 -12.74 19.33 -7.89
CA LEU A 179 -12.73 18.23 -8.85
C LEU A 179 -13.80 18.46 -9.93
N GLU A 180 -15.06 18.62 -9.51
CA GLU A 180 -16.20 18.76 -10.44
C GLU A 180 -16.18 20.07 -11.22
N ARG A 181 -15.61 21.15 -10.65
CA ARG A 181 -15.47 22.43 -11.36
C ARG A 181 -14.39 22.40 -12.44
N ARG A 182 -13.31 21.67 -12.22
CA ARG A 182 -12.13 21.67 -13.12
C ARG A 182 -12.16 20.56 -14.16
N TYR A 183 -12.83 19.46 -13.85
CA TYR A 183 -12.79 18.25 -14.66
C TYR A 183 -14.20 17.81 -15.04
N PRO A 184 -14.38 17.20 -16.23
CA PRO A 184 -15.68 16.82 -16.76
C PRO A 184 -16.17 15.52 -16.10
N VAL A 185 -16.29 15.51 -14.78
CA VAL A 185 -16.73 14.37 -13.97
C VAL A 185 -17.64 14.83 -12.83
N VAL A 186 -18.46 13.92 -12.34
CA VAL A 186 -19.28 14.07 -11.12
C VAL A 186 -18.84 13.03 -10.11
N LEU A 187 -18.61 13.46 -8.87
CA LEU A 187 -18.30 12.57 -7.75
C LEU A 187 -19.61 12.13 -7.09
N ARG A 188 -20.12 10.96 -7.51
CA ARG A 188 -21.39 10.42 -7.04
C ARG A 188 -21.36 9.99 -5.58
N GLN A 189 -20.22 9.46 -5.13
CA GLN A 189 -20.04 9.03 -3.75
C GLN A 189 -18.60 9.24 -3.31
N PHE A 190 -18.44 9.81 -2.11
CA PHE A 190 -17.20 9.75 -1.35
C PHE A 190 -17.51 9.52 0.12
N ALA A 191 -17.27 8.30 0.61
CA ALA A 191 -17.66 7.88 1.95
C ALA A 191 -16.72 6.83 2.51
N LEU A 192 -16.72 6.63 3.84
CA LEU A 192 -16.06 5.47 4.45
C LEU A 192 -16.75 4.17 4.01
N ARG A 193 -15.94 3.15 3.72
CA ARG A 193 -16.39 1.79 3.41
C ARG A 193 -16.59 1.02 4.72
N LYS A 194 -17.70 1.29 5.40
CA LYS A 194 -17.98 0.77 6.75
C LYS A 194 -17.83 -0.76 6.82
N GLY A 195 -17.11 -1.23 7.84
CA GLY A 195 -16.92 -2.67 8.09
C GLY A 195 -15.89 -3.33 7.18
N SER A 196 -15.00 -2.55 6.56
CA SER A 196 -13.90 -3.07 5.76
C SER A 196 -12.61 -3.25 6.56
N GLY A 197 -12.49 -2.59 7.72
CA GLY A 197 -11.38 -2.79 8.65
C GLY A 197 -11.43 -4.16 9.34
N GLY A 198 -10.26 -4.75 9.57
CA GLY A 198 -10.13 -6.02 10.28
C GLY A 198 -10.46 -5.88 11.77
N LEU A 199 -11.16 -6.86 12.32
CA LEU A 199 -11.54 -6.87 13.73
C LEU A 199 -10.37 -7.33 14.62
N GLY A 200 -10.28 -6.82 15.83
CA GLY A 200 -9.31 -7.26 16.83
C GLY A 200 -9.66 -6.69 18.20
N LYS A 201 -8.74 -6.81 19.17
CA LYS A 201 -8.77 -5.98 20.38
C LYS A 201 -8.72 -4.50 20.01
N HIS A 202 -7.89 -4.18 19.02
CA HIS A 202 -7.90 -2.93 18.28
C HIS A 202 -8.31 -3.20 16.83
N THR A 203 -9.36 -2.52 16.40
CA THR A 203 -9.93 -2.57 15.06
C THR A 203 -9.08 -1.78 14.07
N GLY A 204 -8.88 -2.34 12.88
CA GLY A 204 -8.27 -1.63 11.76
C GLY A 204 -9.24 -0.60 11.16
N GLY A 205 -8.69 0.39 10.46
CA GLY A 205 -9.47 1.45 9.85
C GLY A 205 -10.26 0.97 8.63
N ASP A 206 -11.41 1.57 8.39
CA ASP A 206 -12.18 1.33 7.17
C ASP A 206 -11.53 2.05 5.97
N GLY A 207 -11.62 1.41 4.80
CA GLY A 207 -11.34 2.01 3.50
C GLY A 207 -12.35 3.09 3.13
N VAL A 208 -12.34 3.51 1.86
CA VAL A 208 -13.28 4.48 1.30
C VAL A 208 -13.94 3.94 0.03
N ILE A 209 -15.12 4.47 -0.25
CA ILE A 209 -15.79 4.36 -1.54
C ILE A 209 -15.60 5.70 -2.25
N ARG A 210 -15.09 5.67 -3.48
CA ARG A 210 -14.99 6.82 -4.38
C ARG A 210 -15.63 6.44 -5.72
N GLU A 211 -16.74 7.08 -6.07
CA GLU A 211 -17.50 6.76 -7.28
C GLU A 211 -17.59 7.97 -8.19
N ILE A 212 -17.11 7.82 -9.42
CA ILE A 212 -16.94 8.91 -10.39
C ILE A 212 -17.71 8.57 -11.66
N GLU A 213 -18.48 9.54 -12.16
CA GLU A 213 -19.21 9.48 -13.42
C GLU A 213 -18.64 10.52 -14.39
N PRO A 214 -18.27 10.13 -15.62
CA PRO A 214 -17.77 11.08 -16.60
C PRO A 214 -18.92 11.84 -17.28
N LEU A 215 -18.71 13.13 -17.56
CA LEU A 215 -19.66 13.99 -18.29
C LEU A 215 -19.43 14.00 -19.81
N ARG A 216 -18.34 13.38 -20.26
CA ARG A 216 -18.01 13.07 -21.67
C ARG A 216 -17.11 11.82 -21.69
N PRO A 217 -16.94 11.12 -22.82
CA PRO A 217 -16.03 9.97 -22.88
C PRO A 217 -14.63 10.31 -22.37
N LEU A 218 -14.09 9.48 -21.49
CA LEU A 218 -12.74 9.61 -20.93
C LEU A 218 -12.03 8.25 -20.93
N VAL A 219 -10.70 8.28 -20.84
CA VAL A 219 -9.91 7.10 -20.45
C VAL A 219 -9.65 7.19 -18.95
N MET A 220 -9.96 6.12 -18.21
CA MET A 220 -9.61 5.98 -16.80
C MET A 220 -8.58 4.87 -16.64
N SER A 221 -7.55 5.11 -15.84
CA SER A 221 -6.58 4.07 -15.47
C SER A 221 -6.42 4.00 -13.96
N ILE A 222 -6.42 2.78 -13.44
CA ILE A 222 -6.23 2.48 -12.03
C ILE A 222 -4.95 1.65 -11.86
N LEU A 223 -4.13 2.06 -10.92
CA LEU A 223 -2.94 1.36 -10.45
C LEU A 223 -3.09 1.13 -8.94
N SER A 224 -3.46 -0.09 -8.58
CA SER A 224 -3.79 -0.47 -7.21
C SER A 224 -3.40 -1.92 -6.88
N GLU A 225 -3.35 -2.22 -5.59
CA GLU A 225 -2.98 -3.49 -4.96
C GLU A 225 -3.99 -3.87 -3.86
N ARG A 226 -3.84 -5.05 -3.24
CA ARG A 226 -4.77 -5.59 -2.24
C ARG A 226 -6.18 -5.75 -2.81
N ARG A 227 -6.27 -6.21 -4.06
CA ARG A 227 -7.51 -6.60 -4.73
C ARG A 227 -7.74 -8.11 -4.69
N THR A 228 -6.68 -8.88 -4.47
CA THR A 228 -6.73 -10.35 -4.35
C THR A 228 -6.22 -10.83 -2.99
N LEU A 229 -5.32 -10.08 -2.36
CA LEU A 229 -4.72 -10.41 -1.07
C LEU A 229 -5.20 -9.44 0.01
N HIS A 230 -5.69 -9.99 1.12
CA HIS A 230 -6.20 -9.22 2.24
C HIS A 230 -5.06 -8.51 3.00
N PRO A 231 -5.25 -7.26 3.46
CA PRO A 231 -4.37 -6.66 4.47
C PRO A 231 -4.35 -7.50 5.75
N TYR A 232 -3.16 -7.96 6.17
CA TYR A 232 -3.05 -8.90 7.29
C TYR A 232 -3.38 -8.25 8.64
N GLY A 233 -3.99 -9.04 9.54
CA GLY A 233 -4.06 -8.72 10.96
C GLY A 233 -2.80 -9.14 11.72
N MET A 234 -2.63 -8.67 12.97
CA MET A 234 -1.47 -8.99 13.79
C MET A 234 -1.84 -9.38 15.23
N ALA A 235 -1.03 -10.22 15.87
CA ALA A 235 -1.21 -10.66 17.25
C ALA A 235 -2.60 -11.28 17.55
N GLY A 236 -3.20 -11.95 16.57
CA GLY A 236 -4.55 -12.54 16.69
C GLY A 236 -5.70 -11.66 16.19
N GLY A 237 -5.41 -10.46 15.69
CA GLY A 237 -6.37 -9.64 14.94
C GLY A 237 -6.66 -10.23 13.55
N GLN A 238 -7.85 -9.94 13.04
CA GLN A 238 -8.36 -10.41 11.75
C GLN A 238 -7.85 -9.55 10.60
N GLU A 239 -7.83 -10.15 9.42
CA GLU A 239 -7.51 -9.48 8.16
C GLU A 239 -8.60 -8.46 7.80
N ALA A 240 -8.23 -7.44 7.02
CA ALA A 240 -9.17 -6.48 6.48
C ALA A 240 -9.78 -6.96 5.16
N GLU A 241 -10.83 -6.30 4.70
CA GLU A 241 -11.40 -6.55 3.38
C GLU A 241 -10.48 -6.02 2.26
N CYS A 242 -10.36 -6.81 1.18
CA CYS A 242 -9.75 -6.37 -0.07
C CYS A 242 -10.50 -5.18 -0.70
N GLY A 243 -9.77 -4.37 -1.44
CA GLY A 243 -10.35 -3.36 -2.31
C GLY A 243 -11.00 -3.96 -3.55
N ARG A 244 -11.82 -3.17 -4.25
CA ARG A 244 -12.46 -3.54 -5.54
C ARG A 244 -12.50 -2.33 -6.45
N ASN A 245 -12.28 -2.55 -7.75
CA ASN A 245 -12.47 -1.52 -8.76
C ASN A 245 -13.58 -2.00 -9.69
N LEU A 246 -14.72 -1.31 -9.67
CA LEU A 246 -15.94 -1.74 -10.33
C LEU A 246 -16.34 -0.72 -11.40
N LEU A 247 -16.45 -1.16 -12.65
CA LEU A 247 -17.05 -0.41 -13.73
C LEU A 247 -18.54 -0.78 -13.82
N ILE A 248 -19.39 0.20 -13.54
CA ILE A 248 -20.84 0.09 -13.61
C ILE A 248 -21.25 0.59 -14.99
N ARG A 249 -21.72 -0.32 -15.83
CA ARG A 249 -22.16 -0.06 -17.21
C ARG A 249 -23.54 0.61 -17.24
N LYS A 250 -23.88 1.20 -18.38
CA LYS A 250 -25.16 1.93 -18.59
C LYS A 250 -26.39 1.03 -18.43
N ASP A 251 -26.25 -0.25 -18.77
CA ASP A 251 -27.28 -1.28 -18.62
C ASP A 251 -27.36 -1.87 -17.20
N GLY A 252 -26.53 -1.37 -16.27
CA GLY A 252 -26.46 -1.82 -14.88
C GLY A 252 -25.50 -2.98 -14.64
N VAL A 253 -24.85 -3.53 -15.67
CA VAL A 253 -23.85 -4.60 -15.48
C VAL A 253 -22.66 -4.07 -14.70
N ILE A 254 -22.22 -4.80 -13.68
CA ILE A 254 -21.06 -4.46 -12.86
C ILE A 254 -19.88 -5.35 -13.24
N VAL A 255 -18.80 -4.73 -13.72
CA VAL A 255 -17.58 -5.42 -14.13
C VAL A 255 -16.46 -5.09 -13.16
N ASN A 256 -15.84 -6.11 -12.55
CA ASN A 256 -14.60 -5.91 -11.79
C ASN A 256 -13.44 -5.80 -12.78
N ILE A 257 -12.75 -4.65 -12.78
CA ILE A 257 -11.66 -4.36 -13.72
C ILE A 257 -10.27 -4.72 -13.17
N GLY A 258 -10.20 -5.34 -11.99
CA GLY A 258 -8.94 -5.73 -11.35
C GLY A 258 -8.14 -4.55 -10.79
N GLY A 259 -6.93 -4.83 -10.28
CA GLY A 259 -6.09 -3.82 -9.63
C GLY A 259 -5.34 -2.89 -10.58
N ARG A 260 -5.12 -3.34 -11.82
CA ARG A 260 -4.33 -2.66 -12.85
C ARG A 260 -5.09 -2.71 -14.17
N CYS A 261 -5.67 -1.60 -14.58
CA CYS A 261 -6.47 -1.53 -15.80
C CYS A 261 -6.48 -0.12 -16.35
N SER A 262 -6.54 -0.01 -17.67
CA SER A 262 -6.90 1.21 -18.39
C SER A 262 -8.10 0.89 -19.29
N THR A 263 -9.15 1.68 -19.19
CA THR A 263 -10.37 1.47 -19.98
C THR A 263 -11.01 2.81 -20.31
N SER A 264 -11.67 2.86 -21.47
CA SER A 264 -12.62 3.93 -21.75
C SER A 264 -13.83 3.80 -20.83
N ILE A 265 -14.37 4.95 -20.44
CA ILE A 265 -15.62 5.07 -19.71
C ILE A 265 -16.47 6.16 -20.37
N ASP A 266 -17.73 5.84 -20.63
CA ASP A 266 -18.66 6.71 -21.32
C ASP A 266 -19.67 7.37 -20.37
N VAL A 267 -20.31 8.44 -20.86
CA VAL A 267 -21.40 9.11 -20.14
C VAL A 267 -22.52 8.12 -19.78
N GLY A 268 -22.90 8.09 -18.51
CA GLY A 268 -23.87 7.15 -17.95
C GLY A 268 -23.25 5.87 -17.37
N GLU A 269 -21.94 5.66 -17.53
CA GLU A 269 -21.19 4.64 -16.79
C GLU A 269 -20.55 5.25 -15.54
N ARG A 270 -20.14 4.41 -14.58
CA ARG A 270 -19.51 4.88 -13.34
C ARG A 270 -18.33 4.01 -12.96
N LEU A 271 -17.22 4.63 -12.56
CA LEU A 271 -16.11 3.93 -11.92
C LEU A 271 -16.25 4.06 -10.41
N ARG A 272 -16.49 2.92 -9.74
CA ARG A 272 -16.56 2.82 -8.29
C ARG A 272 -15.30 2.14 -7.77
N LEU A 273 -14.49 2.89 -7.04
CA LEU A 273 -13.34 2.38 -6.30
C LEU A 273 -13.72 2.15 -4.85
N GLU A 274 -13.51 0.94 -4.39
CA GLU A 274 -13.59 0.54 -2.98
C GLU A 274 -12.16 0.26 -2.51
N THR A 275 -11.62 1.10 -1.64
CA THR A 275 -10.25 0.92 -1.15
C THR A 275 -10.20 -0.12 -0.02
N PRO A 276 -9.05 -0.80 0.18
CA PRO A 276 -8.90 -1.79 1.24
C PRO A 276 -9.01 -1.15 2.63
N GLY A 277 -9.42 -1.96 3.61
CA GLY A 277 -9.31 -1.59 5.02
C GLY A 277 -7.89 -1.79 5.57
N GLY A 278 -7.70 -1.50 6.85
CA GLY A 278 -6.51 -1.89 7.62
C GLY A 278 -6.80 -3.10 8.48
N GLY A 279 -5.79 -3.94 8.73
CA GLY A 279 -5.93 -5.14 9.57
C GLY A 279 -6.13 -4.81 11.04
N GLY A 280 -6.77 -5.73 11.77
CA GLY A 280 -6.96 -5.65 13.22
C GLY A 280 -5.74 -6.12 14.00
N TYR A 281 -5.65 -5.71 15.26
CA TYR A 281 -4.59 -6.10 16.19
C TYR A 281 -5.15 -6.74 17.45
N GLY A 282 -4.55 -7.85 17.88
CA GLY A 282 -4.95 -8.55 19.09
C GLY A 282 -6.21 -9.40 18.91
N LYS A 283 -6.30 -10.52 19.64
CA LYS A 283 -7.53 -11.32 19.68
C LYS A 283 -8.64 -10.53 20.38
N LYS A 284 -9.84 -10.53 19.80
CA LYS A 284 -11.04 -9.98 20.44
C LYS A 284 -11.51 -10.94 21.53
N ASP A 285 -11.79 -10.41 22.72
CA ASP A 285 -12.37 -11.17 23.84
C ASP A 285 -13.75 -11.75 23.47
#